data_AF-A0A8T5YR14-F1
#
_entry.id   AF-A0A8T5YR14-F1
#
_cell.length_a   1.000
_cell.length_b   1.000
_cell.length_c   1.000
_cell.angle_alpha   90.00
_cell.angle_beta   90.00
_cell.angle_gamma   90.00
#
_symmetry.space_group_name_H-M   'P 1'
#
loop_
_entity.id
_entity.type
_entity.pdbx_description
1 polymer ?
#
loop_
_entity_poly.entity_id
_entity_poly.type
_entity_poly.pdbx_seq_one_letter_code
_entity_poly.pdbx_strand_id
1 'polypeptide(L)'
;THIIRGTVDDPSIVFDGIVTDDEILNRAISISAEYDRLYGMTCERQSLGEKEFERLYVNEYGWEPYPLHRQLFRTLVSITALEAIRFYVSFACTFAFGERKLLEGNTKIMRFIARDEALHCEGTERMIRFMRTGREGLLWKEIAADEENVIYDTMKSVAEQEMNWADYLFKDGSMIGLNADILKTYVKY
;
A
#
# COMPACT_ATOMS: atom_id res chain seq x y z
N THR A 1 -13.41 -6.11 -12.23
CA THR A 1 -14.21 -5.93 -13.47
C THR A 1 -15.62 -6.49 -13.36
N HIS A 2 -15.83 -7.70 -12.83
CA HIS A 2 -17.17 -8.33 -12.73
C HIS A 2 -18.21 -7.47 -11.98
N ILE A 3 -17.85 -6.91 -10.81
CA ILE A 3 -18.73 -6.05 -10.01
C ILE A 3 -19.22 -4.84 -10.83
N ILE A 4 -18.28 -4.04 -11.38
CA ILE A 4 -18.59 -2.82 -12.14
C ILE A 4 -19.55 -3.11 -13.30
N ARG A 5 -19.26 -4.13 -14.11
CA ARG A 5 -20.10 -4.52 -15.25
C ARG A 5 -21.50 -5.00 -14.85
N GLY A 6 -21.70 -5.39 -13.60
CA GLY A 6 -23.00 -5.77 -13.06
C GLY A 6 -23.75 -4.64 -12.37
N THR A 7 -23.14 -3.46 -12.18
CA THR A 7 -23.71 -2.35 -11.41
C THR A 7 -23.95 -1.08 -12.21
N VAL A 8 -23.24 -0.87 -13.32
CA VAL A 8 -23.38 0.33 -14.16
C VAL A 8 -23.63 -0.05 -15.62
N ASP A 9 -24.37 0.81 -16.33
CA ASP A 9 -24.72 0.61 -17.74
C ASP A 9 -23.51 0.75 -18.67
N ASP A 10 -22.65 1.75 -18.42
CA ASP A 10 -21.38 1.94 -19.12
C ASP A 10 -20.20 1.83 -18.13
N PRO A 11 -19.54 0.67 -18.08
CA PRO A 11 -18.36 0.44 -17.24
C PRO A 11 -17.17 1.34 -17.57
N SER A 12 -17.09 1.88 -18.80
CA SER A 12 -15.95 2.69 -19.26
C SER A 12 -15.81 3.95 -18.43
N ILE A 13 -16.93 4.58 -18.06
CA ILE A 13 -16.95 5.78 -17.21
C ILE A 13 -16.24 5.53 -15.88
N VAL A 14 -16.44 4.35 -15.28
CA VAL A 14 -15.77 3.99 -14.02
C VAL A 14 -14.29 3.70 -14.26
N PHE A 15 -13.93 2.98 -15.33
CA PHE A 15 -12.53 2.66 -15.62
C PHE A 15 -11.70 3.91 -15.96
N ASP A 16 -12.25 4.81 -16.77
CA ASP A 16 -11.60 6.07 -17.14
C ASP A 16 -11.49 6.98 -15.91
N GLY A 17 -12.52 7.01 -15.06
CA GLY A 17 -12.51 7.76 -13.81
C GLY A 17 -11.37 7.36 -12.86
N ILE A 18 -10.98 6.08 -12.81
CA ILE A 18 -9.87 5.60 -11.96
C ILE A 18 -8.54 6.28 -12.31
N VAL A 19 -8.31 6.57 -13.59
CA VAL A 19 -7.04 7.16 -14.07
C VAL A 19 -7.08 8.68 -14.16
N THR A 20 -8.21 9.31 -13.85
CA THR A 20 -8.37 10.78 -13.90
C THR A 20 -8.76 11.42 -12.57
N ASP A 21 -9.23 10.64 -11.58
CA ASP A 21 -9.59 11.16 -10.26
C ASP A 21 -8.31 11.43 -9.44
N ASP A 22 -8.08 12.71 -9.14
CA ASP A 22 -6.89 13.17 -8.41
C ASP A 22 -6.72 12.51 -7.04
N GLU A 23 -7.81 12.23 -6.32
CA GLU A 23 -7.78 11.63 -4.98
C GLU A 23 -7.49 10.11 -5.04
N ILE A 24 -7.84 9.45 -6.14
CA ILE A 24 -7.39 8.08 -6.44
C ILE A 24 -5.91 8.09 -6.83
N LEU A 25 -5.51 8.97 -7.75
CA LEU A 25 -4.14 9.04 -8.26
C LEU A 25 -3.13 9.38 -7.16
N ASN A 26 -3.44 10.33 -6.28
CA ASN A 26 -2.55 10.74 -5.19
C ASN A 26 -2.14 9.57 -4.29
N ARG A 27 -3.07 8.62 -4.04
CA ARG A 27 -2.77 7.41 -3.28
C ARG A 27 -1.98 6.39 -4.10
N ALA A 28 -2.36 6.19 -5.36
CA ALA A 28 -1.69 5.24 -6.25
C ALA A 28 -0.21 5.60 -6.52
N ILE A 29 0.10 6.88 -6.72
CA ILE A 29 1.45 7.38 -7.00
C ILE A 29 2.42 7.02 -5.87
N SER A 30 1.99 7.13 -4.62
CA SER A 30 2.87 6.81 -3.47
C SER A 30 3.33 5.35 -3.45
N ILE A 31 2.51 4.45 -3.99
CA ILE A 31 2.78 3.01 -4.03
C ILE A 31 3.58 2.66 -5.27
N SER A 32 3.17 3.18 -6.44
CA SER A 32 3.87 2.90 -7.69
C SER A 32 5.31 3.43 -7.67
N ALA A 33 5.55 4.57 -7.02
CA ALA A 33 6.88 5.18 -6.92
C ALA A 33 7.93 4.23 -6.32
N GLU A 34 7.59 3.46 -5.28
CA GLU A 34 8.53 2.52 -4.66
C GLU A 34 8.85 1.33 -5.59
N TYR A 35 7.83 0.81 -6.27
CA TYR A 35 8.01 -0.25 -7.28
C TYR A 35 8.82 0.24 -8.49
N ASP A 36 8.47 1.41 -9.03
CA ASP A 36 9.14 2.02 -10.18
C ASP A 36 10.61 2.30 -9.87
N ARG A 37 10.89 2.80 -8.66
CA ARG A 37 12.25 3.05 -8.19
C ARG A 37 13.04 1.76 -8.02
N LEU A 38 12.45 0.73 -7.41
CA LEU A 38 13.11 -0.59 -7.29
C LEU A 38 13.41 -1.19 -8.67
N TYR A 39 12.46 -1.12 -9.60
CA TYR A 39 12.63 -1.59 -10.97
C TYR A 39 13.75 -0.84 -11.68
N GLY A 40 13.70 0.49 -11.67
CA GLY A 40 14.72 1.35 -12.28
C GLY A 40 16.11 1.05 -11.74
N MET A 41 16.26 1.03 -10.41
CA MET A 41 17.54 0.70 -9.75
C MET A 41 18.03 -0.71 -10.10
N THR A 42 17.13 -1.67 -10.25
CA THR A 42 17.49 -3.04 -10.68
C THR A 42 18.04 -3.04 -12.10
N CYS A 43 17.37 -2.38 -13.04
CA CYS A 43 17.81 -2.26 -14.44
C CYS A 43 19.16 -1.51 -14.55
N GLU A 44 19.34 -0.44 -13.78
CA GLU A 44 20.60 0.31 -13.76
C GLU A 44 21.74 -0.49 -13.17
N ARG A 45 21.54 -1.21 -12.05
CA ARG A 45 22.56 -2.10 -11.48
C ARG A 45 23.00 -3.17 -12.48
N GLN A 46 22.06 -3.72 -13.26
CA GLN A 46 22.37 -4.69 -14.32
C GLN A 46 23.19 -4.08 -15.47
N SER A 47 22.92 -2.82 -15.81
CA SER A 47 23.55 -2.13 -16.95
C SER A 47 24.93 -1.57 -16.60
N LEU A 48 25.09 -0.99 -15.41
CA LEU A 48 26.31 -0.31 -14.96
C LEU A 48 27.30 -1.25 -14.27
N GLY A 49 26.81 -2.36 -13.74
CA GLY A 49 27.54 -3.22 -12.81
C GLY A 49 27.57 -2.67 -11.39
N GLU A 50 27.86 -3.54 -10.43
CA GLU A 50 27.70 -3.26 -9.00
C GLU A 50 28.50 -2.05 -8.51
N LYS A 51 29.78 -1.93 -8.87
CA LYS A 51 30.65 -0.86 -8.35
C LYS A 51 30.19 0.53 -8.76
N GLU A 52 29.80 0.70 -10.02
CA GLU A 52 29.36 2.00 -10.54
C GLU A 52 27.97 2.35 -10.03
N PHE A 53 27.08 1.37 -9.96
CA PHE A 53 25.76 1.54 -9.35
C PHE A 53 25.84 1.99 -7.89
N GLU A 54 26.65 1.29 -7.07
CA GLU A 54 26.84 1.67 -5.66
C GLU A 54 27.36 3.11 -5.56
N ARG A 55 28.37 3.49 -6.37
CA ARG A 55 28.93 4.85 -6.38
C ARG A 55 27.89 5.94 -6.67
N LEU A 56 26.94 5.67 -7.58
CA LEU A 56 25.94 6.66 -8.00
C LEU A 56 24.80 6.82 -7.00
N TYR A 57 24.37 5.74 -6.34
CA TYR A 57 23.18 5.75 -5.50
C TYR A 57 23.44 5.89 -4.00
N VAL A 58 24.66 5.63 -3.52
CA VAL A 58 24.96 5.61 -2.07
C VAL A 58 24.59 6.95 -1.39
N ASN A 59 24.72 8.08 -2.08
CA ASN A 59 24.41 9.41 -1.53
C ASN A 59 22.92 9.59 -1.22
N GLU A 60 22.01 8.95 -1.98
CA GLU A 60 20.56 8.98 -1.74
C GLU A 60 20.18 8.23 -0.46
N TYR A 61 21.07 7.39 0.03
CA TYR A 61 20.93 6.60 1.26
C TYR A 61 21.91 7.04 2.34
N GLY A 62 22.28 8.34 2.36
CA GLY A 62 23.10 8.90 3.42
C GLY A 62 24.55 8.40 3.42
N TRP A 63 25.05 7.96 2.25
CA TRP A 63 26.35 7.32 2.09
C TRP A 63 26.47 5.92 2.69
N GLU A 64 25.34 5.30 3.05
CA GLU A 64 25.29 3.91 3.47
C GLU A 64 25.30 2.93 2.28
N PRO A 65 26.05 1.81 2.37
CA PRO A 65 26.17 0.86 1.28
C PRO A 65 24.85 0.12 1.00
N TYR A 66 24.81 -0.58 -0.14
CA TYR A 66 23.71 -1.45 -0.57
C TYR A 66 22.38 -0.72 -0.86
N PRO A 67 22.38 0.36 -1.67
CA PRO A 67 21.18 1.15 -1.95
C PRO A 67 20.05 0.32 -2.58
N LEU A 68 20.35 -0.70 -3.39
CA LEU A 68 19.31 -1.58 -3.95
C LEU A 68 18.63 -2.43 -2.86
N HIS A 69 19.39 -2.92 -1.88
CA HIS A 69 18.82 -3.72 -0.79
C HIS A 69 17.95 -2.84 0.12
N ARG A 70 18.41 -1.61 0.39
CA ARG A 70 17.64 -0.59 1.12
C ARG A 70 16.35 -0.27 0.36
N GLN A 71 16.41 -0.02 -0.96
CA GLN A 71 15.21 0.21 -1.77
C GLN A 71 14.23 -0.98 -1.73
N LEU A 72 14.74 -2.23 -1.79
CA LEU A 72 13.89 -3.42 -1.67
C LEU A 72 13.18 -3.45 -0.32
N PHE A 73 13.88 -3.13 0.77
CA PHE A 73 13.27 -3.04 2.10
C PHE A 73 12.17 -1.98 2.15
N ARG A 74 12.42 -0.77 1.66
CA ARG A 74 11.43 0.32 1.59
C ARG A 74 10.20 -0.07 0.76
N THR A 75 10.43 -0.75 -0.36
CA THR A 75 9.35 -1.26 -1.23
C THR A 75 8.50 -2.28 -0.49
N LEU A 76 9.11 -3.24 0.23
CA LEU A 76 8.36 -4.20 1.05
C LEU A 76 7.53 -3.51 2.14
N VAL A 77 8.06 -2.48 2.80
CA VAL A 77 7.31 -1.68 3.79
C VAL A 77 6.09 -1.01 3.15
N SER A 78 6.24 -0.41 1.96
CA SER A 78 5.14 0.20 1.21
C SER A 78 4.06 -0.82 0.83
N ILE A 79 4.45 -2.01 0.38
CA ILE A 79 3.52 -3.11 0.08
C ILE A 79 2.80 -3.56 1.35
N THR A 80 3.51 -3.74 2.47
CA THR A 80 2.85 -4.10 3.73
C THR A 80 1.81 -3.05 4.14
N ALA A 81 2.09 -1.74 3.95
CA ALA A 81 1.11 -0.69 4.22
C ALA A 81 -0.10 -0.72 3.27
N LEU A 82 0.11 -1.06 1.99
CA LEU A 82 -0.98 -1.28 1.03
C LEU A 82 -1.90 -2.43 1.49
N GLU A 83 -1.32 -3.59 1.79
CA GLU A 83 -2.07 -4.80 2.15
C GLU A 83 -2.72 -4.72 3.53
N ALA A 84 -2.00 -4.19 4.53
CA ALA A 84 -2.46 -4.16 5.92
C ALA A 84 -3.43 -3.01 6.21
N ILE A 85 -3.31 -1.88 5.52
CA ILE A 85 -4.08 -0.67 5.83
C ILE A 85 -5.07 -0.35 4.70
N ARG A 86 -4.57 -0.04 3.50
CA ARG A 86 -5.43 0.52 2.44
C ARG A 86 -6.53 -0.43 2.00
N PHE A 87 -6.21 -1.72 1.81
CA PHE A 87 -7.23 -2.72 1.48
C PHE A 87 -8.26 -2.88 2.61
N TYR A 88 -7.84 -2.88 3.87
CA TYR A 88 -8.74 -3.02 5.01
C TYR A 88 -9.66 -1.82 5.19
N VAL A 89 -9.19 -0.59 4.94
CA VAL A 89 -10.03 0.62 4.89
C VAL A 89 -11.11 0.48 3.81
N SER A 90 -10.74 -0.03 2.62
CA SER A 90 -11.69 -0.32 1.54
C SER A 90 -12.70 -1.41 1.91
N PHE A 91 -12.27 -2.45 2.62
CA PHE A 91 -13.15 -3.51 3.11
C PHE A 91 -14.15 -2.99 4.13
N ALA A 92 -13.72 -2.14 5.07
CA ALA A 92 -14.62 -1.52 6.04
C ALA A 92 -15.74 -0.73 5.34
N CYS A 93 -15.40 0.01 4.29
CA CYS A 93 -16.40 0.73 3.47
C CYS A 93 -17.40 -0.23 2.81
N THR A 94 -16.92 -1.32 2.19
CA THR A 94 -17.82 -2.26 1.52
C THR A 94 -18.69 -3.02 2.50
N PHE A 95 -18.14 -3.48 3.62
CA PHE A 95 -18.90 -4.26 4.60
C PHE A 95 -19.94 -3.41 5.34
N ALA A 96 -19.74 -2.09 5.47
CA ALA A 96 -20.79 -1.20 5.97
C ALA A 96 -22.06 -1.21 5.10
N PHE A 97 -21.96 -1.41 3.78
CA PHE A 97 -23.15 -1.65 2.94
C PHE A 97 -23.75 -3.04 3.18
N GLY A 98 -22.90 -4.06 3.35
CA GLY A 98 -23.32 -5.43 3.64
C GLY A 98 -24.12 -5.56 4.93
N GLU A 99 -23.73 -4.88 6.01
CA GLU A 99 -24.47 -4.84 7.28
C GLU A 99 -25.88 -4.27 7.14
N ARG A 100 -26.09 -3.44 6.11
CA ARG A 100 -27.40 -2.88 5.76
C ARG A 100 -28.18 -3.73 4.76
N LYS A 101 -27.69 -4.94 4.44
CA LYS A 101 -28.25 -5.84 3.40
C LYS A 101 -28.27 -5.20 2.01
N LEU A 102 -27.31 -4.31 1.74
CA LEU A 102 -27.09 -3.70 0.43
C LEU A 102 -25.83 -4.31 -0.20
N LEU A 103 -25.81 -4.38 -1.53
CA LEU A 103 -24.66 -4.89 -2.30
C LEU A 103 -24.17 -6.27 -1.82
N GLU A 104 -25.08 -7.18 -1.46
CA GLU A 104 -24.71 -8.50 -0.90
C GLU A 104 -23.81 -9.32 -1.82
N GLY A 105 -24.03 -9.22 -3.14
CA GLY A 105 -23.17 -9.86 -4.14
C GLY A 105 -21.73 -9.32 -4.10
N ASN A 106 -21.58 -8.00 -4.04
CA ASN A 106 -20.28 -7.34 -3.87
C ASN A 106 -19.62 -7.75 -2.54
N THR A 107 -20.38 -7.75 -1.46
CA THR A 107 -19.91 -8.16 -0.12
C THR A 107 -19.36 -9.58 -0.11
N LYS A 108 -20.02 -10.54 -0.80
CA LYS A 108 -19.54 -11.93 -0.91
C LYS A 108 -18.20 -12.01 -1.66
N ILE A 109 -18.03 -11.25 -2.74
CA ILE A 109 -16.77 -11.20 -3.49
C ILE A 109 -15.67 -10.59 -2.61
N MET A 110 -15.96 -9.47 -1.94
CA MET A 110 -14.99 -8.80 -1.08
C MET A 110 -14.53 -9.66 0.11
N ARG A 111 -15.38 -10.56 0.62
CA ARG A 111 -14.95 -11.52 1.67
C ARG A 111 -13.87 -12.49 1.16
N PHE A 112 -13.92 -12.92 -0.09
CA PHE A 112 -12.87 -13.77 -0.66
C PHE A 112 -11.58 -12.97 -0.85
N ILE A 113 -11.67 -11.75 -1.36
CA ILE A 113 -10.51 -10.86 -1.52
C ILE A 113 -9.87 -10.60 -0.16
N ALA A 114 -10.64 -10.20 0.86
CA ALA A 114 -10.12 -9.94 2.20
C ALA A 114 -9.44 -11.17 2.84
N ARG A 115 -9.91 -12.39 2.54
CA ARG A 115 -9.26 -13.62 2.99
C ARG A 115 -7.90 -13.81 2.32
N ASP A 116 -7.80 -13.47 1.04
CA ASP A 116 -6.56 -13.61 0.28
C ASP A 116 -5.57 -12.50 0.69
N GLU A 117 -6.03 -11.25 0.90
CA GLU A 117 -5.17 -10.16 1.40
C GLU A 117 -4.63 -10.40 2.81
N ALA A 118 -5.34 -11.14 3.66
CA ALA A 118 -4.79 -11.56 4.94
C ALA A 118 -3.51 -12.40 4.78
N LEU A 119 -3.44 -13.25 3.75
CA LEU A 119 -2.25 -14.05 3.44
C LEU A 119 -1.14 -13.20 2.80
N HIS A 120 -1.48 -12.25 1.93
CA HIS A 120 -0.50 -11.33 1.34
C HIS A 120 0.15 -10.44 2.40
N CYS A 121 -0.67 -9.89 3.31
CA CYS A 121 -0.23 -9.13 4.47
C CYS A 121 0.69 -9.98 5.36
N GLU A 122 0.27 -11.19 5.78
CA GLU A 122 1.11 -12.08 6.59
C GLU A 122 2.45 -12.39 5.89
N GLY A 123 2.41 -12.61 4.58
CA GLY A 123 3.60 -12.88 3.77
C GLY A 123 4.62 -11.75 3.86
N THR A 124 4.20 -10.51 3.58
CA THR A 124 5.11 -9.35 3.58
C THR A 124 5.59 -8.99 4.99
N GLU A 125 4.72 -9.03 5.99
CA GLU A 125 5.10 -8.84 7.40
C GLU A 125 6.17 -9.84 7.84
N ARG A 126 6.01 -11.10 7.42
CA ARG A 126 6.95 -12.17 7.76
C ARG A 126 8.30 -11.97 7.08
N MET A 127 8.32 -11.51 5.82
CA MET A 127 9.57 -11.15 5.13
C MET A 127 10.32 -10.06 5.90
N ILE A 128 9.65 -8.96 6.26
CA ILE A 128 10.25 -7.87 7.04
C ILE A 128 10.73 -8.36 8.41
N ARG A 129 9.93 -9.20 9.09
CA ARG A 129 10.31 -9.79 10.39
C ARG A 129 11.56 -10.66 10.27
N PHE A 130 11.69 -11.44 9.20
CA PHE A 130 12.87 -12.28 8.96
C PHE A 130 14.13 -11.45 8.69
N MET A 131 14.00 -10.33 7.98
CA MET A 131 15.08 -9.36 7.83
C MET A 131 15.48 -8.76 9.19
N ARG A 132 14.51 -8.24 9.97
CA ARG A 132 14.75 -7.62 11.30
C ARG A 132 15.36 -8.56 12.33
N THR A 133 14.99 -9.83 12.30
CA THR A 133 15.51 -10.84 13.25
C THR A 133 16.89 -11.39 12.84
N GLY A 134 17.36 -11.08 11.63
CA GLY A 134 18.60 -11.60 11.05
C GLY A 134 18.47 -13.03 10.53
N ARG A 135 17.24 -13.54 10.37
CA ARG A 135 17.01 -14.84 9.73
C ARG A 135 17.46 -14.85 8.27
N GLU A 136 17.32 -13.72 7.57
CA GLU A 136 17.82 -13.53 6.20
C GLU A 136 19.31 -13.16 6.16
N GLY A 137 20.00 -13.09 7.31
CA GLY A 137 21.42 -12.74 7.41
C GLY A 137 21.68 -11.38 8.07
N LEU A 138 22.93 -11.14 8.44
CA LEU A 138 23.35 -9.94 9.19
C LEU A 138 23.15 -8.65 8.40
N LEU A 139 23.39 -8.67 7.09
CA LEU A 139 23.17 -7.51 6.21
C LEU A 139 21.72 -7.01 6.29
N TRP A 140 20.74 -7.92 6.17
CA TRP A 140 19.33 -7.56 6.24
C TRP A 140 18.92 -7.07 7.63
N LYS A 141 19.55 -7.60 8.68
CA LYS A 141 19.33 -7.13 10.05
C LYS A 141 19.81 -5.70 10.25
N GLU A 142 20.98 -5.37 9.69
CA GLU A 142 21.56 -4.03 9.72
C GLU A 142 20.71 -3.05 8.93
N ILE A 143 20.38 -3.37 7.66
CA ILE A 143 19.50 -2.53 6.83
C ILE A 143 18.15 -2.30 7.52
N ALA A 144 17.53 -3.33 8.07
CA ALA A 144 16.23 -3.20 8.72
C ALA A 144 16.29 -2.38 10.03
N ALA A 145 17.45 -2.30 10.68
CA ALA A 145 17.66 -1.43 11.83
C ALA A 145 17.88 0.02 11.39
N ASP A 146 18.70 0.25 10.37
CA ASP A 146 18.98 1.59 9.84
C ASP A 146 17.72 2.24 9.24
N GLU A 147 16.90 1.44 8.55
CA GLU A 147 15.69 1.88 7.87
C GLU A 147 14.44 1.78 8.77
N GLU A 148 14.59 1.58 10.09
CA GLU A 148 13.45 1.41 11.01
C GLU A 148 12.49 2.60 10.98
N ASN A 149 13.01 3.82 10.84
CA ASN A 149 12.19 5.03 10.70
C ASN A 149 11.32 5.00 9.44
N VAL A 150 11.76 4.37 8.36
CA VAL A 150 10.97 4.25 7.13
C VAL A 150 9.68 3.47 7.38
N ILE A 151 9.70 2.47 8.27
CA ILE A 151 8.48 1.75 8.66
C ILE A 151 7.49 2.74 9.28
N TYR A 152 7.92 3.50 10.28
CA TYR A 152 7.05 4.43 11.00
C TYR A 152 6.53 5.54 10.09
N ASP A 153 7.40 6.15 9.30
CA ASP A 153 7.05 7.25 8.42
C ASP A 153 6.11 6.81 7.30
N THR A 154 6.33 5.62 6.72
CA THR A 154 5.45 5.07 5.69
C THR A 154 4.07 4.75 6.26
N MET A 155 4.00 4.05 7.40
CA MET A 155 2.71 3.71 8.01
C MET A 155 1.93 4.97 8.42
N LYS A 156 2.62 5.97 8.97
CA LYS A 156 2.01 7.26 9.31
C LYS A 156 1.51 8.00 8.07
N SER A 157 2.31 8.08 7.02
CA SER A 157 1.91 8.74 5.77
C SER A 157 0.71 8.06 5.13
N VAL A 158 0.69 6.73 5.07
CA VAL A 158 -0.44 5.96 4.53
C VAL A 158 -1.69 6.17 5.38
N ALA A 159 -1.57 6.13 6.71
CA ALA A 159 -2.70 6.42 7.60
C ALA A 159 -3.26 7.83 7.40
N GLU A 160 -2.40 8.85 7.26
CA GLU A 160 -2.82 10.23 6.96
C GLU A 160 -3.54 10.33 5.61
N GLN A 161 -3.03 9.65 4.57
CA GLN A 161 -3.69 9.61 3.28
C GLN A 161 -5.07 8.93 3.33
N GLU A 162 -5.22 7.81 4.05
CA GLU A 162 -6.52 7.14 4.22
C GLU A 162 -7.50 7.97 5.07
N MET A 163 -7.00 8.74 6.05
CA MET A 163 -7.82 9.68 6.80
C MET A 163 -8.31 10.85 5.92
N ASN A 164 -7.46 11.38 5.04
CA ASN A 164 -7.86 12.41 4.08
C ASN A 164 -8.86 11.84 3.05
N TRP A 165 -8.64 10.61 2.60
CA TRP A 165 -9.58 9.90 1.75
C TRP A 165 -10.95 9.73 2.41
N ALA A 166 -11.00 9.48 3.72
CA ALA A 166 -12.26 9.43 4.45
C ALA A 166 -13.03 10.76 4.36
N ASP A 167 -12.35 11.90 4.42
CA ASP A 167 -12.99 13.21 4.24
C ASP A 167 -13.54 13.39 2.83
N TYR A 168 -12.77 13.01 1.81
CA TYR A 168 -13.23 13.03 0.42
C TYR A 168 -14.45 12.11 0.20
N LEU A 169 -14.39 10.89 0.72
CA LEU A 169 -15.42 9.87 0.56
C LEU A 169 -16.78 10.31 1.15
N PHE A 170 -16.75 11.07 2.24
CA PHE A 170 -17.94 11.55 2.95
C PHE A 170 -18.23 13.04 2.76
N LYS A 171 -17.59 13.71 1.77
CA LYS A 171 -17.75 15.15 1.52
C LYS A 171 -19.21 15.57 1.25
N ASP A 172 -19.99 14.67 0.65
CA ASP A 172 -21.40 14.89 0.29
C ASP A 172 -22.39 14.23 1.27
N GLY A 173 -21.89 13.66 2.37
CA GLY A 173 -22.70 13.07 3.43
C GLY A 173 -22.23 11.68 3.86
N SER A 174 -22.55 11.33 5.11
CA SER A 174 -22.25 10.03 5.70
C SER A 174 -23.37 9.00 5.48
N MET A 175 -23.11 7.74 5.83
CA MET A 175 -24.12 6.68 5.89
C MET A 175 -24.31 6.15 7.31
N ILE A 176 -25.46 5.52 7.58
CA ILE A 176 -25.70 4.86 8.88
C ILE A 176 -24.61 3.79 9.09
N GLY A 177 -23.91 3.89 10.21
CA GLY A 177 -22.85 2.96 10.59
C GLY A 177 -21.46 3.28 10.01
N LEU A 178 -21.33 4.30 9.16
CA LEU A 178 -20.03 4.70 8.62
C LEU A 178 -19.99 6.19 8.24
N ASN A 179 -19.06 6.92 8.84
CA ASN A 179 -18.75 8.31 8.55
C ASN A 179 -17.23 8.53 8.60
N ALA A 180 -16.77 9.75 8.27
CA ALA A 180 -15.35 10.07 8.25
C ALA A 180 -14.67 9.80 9.61
N ASP A 181 -15.28 10.19 10.73
CA ASP A 181 -14.68 10.01 12.07
C ASP A 181 -14.54 8.52 12.45
N ILE A 182 -15.54 7.70 12.14
CA ILE A 182 -15.50 6.24 12.37
C ILE A 182 -14.40 5.62 11.51
N LEU A 183 -14.32 5.99 10.23
CA LEU A 183 -13.31 5.43 9.33
C LEU A 183 -11.89 5.88 9.73
N LYS A 184 -11.71 7.14 10.14
CA LYS A 184 -10.45 7.65 10.70
C LYS A 184 -10.05 6.94 12.00
N THR A 185 -11.02 6.60 12.84
CA THR A 185 -10.78 5.80 14.05
C THR A 185 -10.34 4.39 13.68
N TYR A 186 -10.98 3.80 12.68
CA TYR A 186 -10.59 2.49 12.15
C TYR A 186 -9.18 2.48 11.55
N VAL A 187 -8.78 3.53 10.82
CA VAL A 187 -7.41 3.67 10.27
C VAL A 187 -6.34 3.68 11.37
N LYS A 188 -6.65 4.24 12.55
CA LYS A 188 -5.71 4.34 13.68
C LYS A 188 -5.64 3.08 14.53
N TYR A 189 -6.66 2.22 14.46
CA TYR A 189 -6.74 0.96 15.19
C TYR A 189 -5.86 -0.11 14.52
#